data_AF-A0A1F9ZWS7-F1
#
_entry.id   AF-A0A1F9ZWS7-F1
#
_cell.length_a   1.000
_cell.length_b   1.000
_cell.length_c   1.000
_cell.angle_alpha   90.00
_cell.angle_beta   90.00
_cell.angle_gamma   90.00
#
_symmetry.space_group_name_H-M   'P 1'
#
loop_
_entity.id
_entity.type
_entity.pdbx_description
1 polymer ?
#
loop_
_entity_poly.entity_id
_entity_poly.type
_entity_poly.pdbx_seq_one_letter_code
_entity_poly.pdbx_strand_id
1 'polypeptide(L)'
;MQIATSKSPTDNDLANYARAYIGAYLSAVRQENPDHIPKFAQEHPYAVEVCLMANQCFVMLFEKSENSSVSVTKQNWEYVNGRVMSGLSYLVSVYPHEGFHLKDASYRGKRDAVRDIRVFENSDLVDATHQLERLLTELGDVSKWNKNPINMAELAMTKLSTIKQEVMRAGPAVDFMSMVDGLKHYKTAPEVPPVDPSVVEMIASVEKDFKDLGDVVAKSKTQDARVEELEKSLKSELEDFKAAIDKKMAKGLAVVLTTADRKIDKAVGVLAQDLNQKSSEISAFLEQKQQEPEVEIDLEPLESKISTLAEEISELKRESELWDKRQIDLTPLESKIEVLSKEIIILKHDGELRDKRQVDLAPIEAKIDSLSVEITAVVEQLDRFQALMVNQLRSDIVRLGEKAKSLEDYLITTTSARNVVSRR
;
A
#
# COMPACT_ATOMS: atom_id res chain seq x y z
N MET A 1 -6.60 -47.50 11.06
CA MET A 1 -5.20 -47.10 11.30
C MET A 1 -4.31 -48.29 10.97
N GLN A 2 -3.65 -48.29 9.80
CA GLN A 2 -2.63 -49.31 9.50
C GLN A 2 -1.38 -48.95 10.31
N ILE A 3 -1.00 -49.81 11.25
CA ILE A 3 0.27 -49.72 11.96
C ILE A 3 1.34 -50.01 10.90
N ALA A 4 1.94 -48.95 10.34
CA ALA A 4 3.12 -49.06 9.52
C ALA A 4 4.17 -49.78 10.38
N THR A 5 4.55 -50.99 9.96
CA THR A 5 5.66 -51.74 10.54
C THR A 5 6.88 -50.84 10.56
N SER A 6 7.29 -50.38 11.74
CA SER A 6 8.41 -49.46 11.92
C SER A 6 9.70 -50.18 11.52
N LYS A 7 10.11 -50.00 10.26
CA LYS A 7 11.39 -50.46 9.78
C LYS A 7 12.47 -49.66 10.51
N SER A 8 13.34 -50.34 11.26
CA SER A 8 14.49 -49.70 11.90
C SER A 8 15.38 -49.01 10.85
N PRO A 9 15.98 -47.85 11.16
CA PRO A 9 16.83 -47.13 10.23
C PRO A 9 18.06 -47.96 9.86
N THR A 10 18.48 -47.92 8.59
CA THR A 10 19.75 -48.52 8.17
C THR A 10 20.91 -47.60 8.52
N ASP A 11 22.13 -48.14 8.58
CA ASP A 11 23.33 -47.33 8.84
C ASP A 11 23.51 -46.20 7.79
N ASN A 12 23.11 -46.45 6.54
CA ASN A 12 23.14 -45.42 5.50
C ASN A 12 22.09 -44.32 5.74
N ASP A 13 20.89 -44.68 6.24
CA ASP A 13 19.85 -43.70 6.59
C ASP A 13 20.34 -42.78 7.72
N LEU A 14 20.96 -43.34 8.76
CA LEU A 14 21.53 -42.59 9.88
C LEU A 14 22.68 -41.68 9.44
N ALA A 15 23.57 -42.17 8.59
CA ALA A 15 24.64 -41.35 8.04
C ALA A 15 24.11 -40.19 7.19
N ASN A 16 23.08 -40.44 6.38
CA ASN A 16 22.44 -39.40 5.57
C ASN A 16 21.64 -38.41 6.43
N TYR A 17 21.02 -38.88 7.51
CA TYR A 17 20.37 -38.02 8.49
C TYR A 17 21.36 -37.02 9.08
N ALA A 18 22.50 -37.49 9.58
CA ALA A 18 23.54 -36.62 10.15
C ALA A 18 24.04 -35.58 9.15
N ARG A 19 24.34 -35.98 7.90
CA ARG A 19 24.77 -35.05 6.85
C ARG A 19 23.68 -34.01 6.53
N ALA A 20 22.44 -34.44 6.39
CA ALA A 20 21.31 -33.56 6.08
C ALA A 20 21.04 -32.58 7.23
N TYR A 21 21.12 -33.04 8.49
CA TYR A 21 20.99 -32.20 9.67
C TYR A 21 22.05 -31.09 9.69
N ILE A 22 23.33 -31.45 9.55
CA ILE A 22 24.45 -30.48 9.56
C ILE A 22 24.30 -29.49 8.41
N GLY A 23 24.04 -29.99 7.19
CA GLY A 23 23.88 -29.15 6.01
C GLY A 23 22.73 -28.15 6.18
N ALA A 24 21.59 -28.61 6.69
CA ALA A 24 20.43 -27.76 6.94
C ALA A 24 20.68 -26.72 8.04
N TYR A 25 21.35 -27.11 9.13
CA TYR A 25 21.73 -26.19 10.20
C TYR A 25 22.65 -25.09 9.68
N LEU A 26 23.76 -25.44 9.02
CA LEU A 26 24.73 -24.47 8.51
C LEU A 26 24.14 -23.59 7.39
N SER A 27 23.20 -24.11 6.61
CA SER A 27 22.48 -23.33 5.61
C SER A 27 21.54 -22.32 6.28
N ALA A 28 20.85 -22.71 7.35
CA ALA A 28 19.95 -21.81 8.09
C ALA A 28 20.74 -20.66 8.75
N VAL A 29 21.85 -20.98 9.43
CA VAL A 29 22.71 -19.93 10.02
C VAL A 29 23.24 -18.96 8.96
N ARG A 30 23.64 -19.46 7.78
CA ARG A 30 24.08 -18.59 6.68
C ARG A 30 22.96 -17.74 6.10
N GLN A 31 21.74 -18.25 6.08
CA GLN A 31 20.58 -17.55 5.54
C GLN A 31 20.10 -16.44 6.49
N GLU A 32 20.01 -16.73 7.78
CA GLU A 32 19.63 -15.75 8.80
C GLU A 32 20.72 -14.69 9.02
N ASN A 33 21.99 -15.05 8.77
CA ASN A 33 23.16 -14.18 8.93
C ASN A 33 23.15 -13.42 10.28
N PRO A 34 23.10 -14.15 11.42
CA PRO A 34 23.01 -13.53 12.72
C PRO A 34 24.31 -12.79 13.05
N ASP A 35 24.20 -11.69 13.81
CA ASP A 35 25.37 -10.95 14.32
C ASP A 35 26.28 -11.87 15.16
N HIS A 36 25.68 -12.84 15.84
CA HIS A 36 26.36 -13.83 16.65
C HIS A 36 26.15 -15.24 16.09
N ILE A 37 27.17 -15.76 15.41
CA ILE A 37 27.15 -17.11 14.85
C ILE A 37 27.12 -18.14 15.99
N PRO A 38 26.19 -19.11 16.02
CA PRO A 38 26.17 -20.15 17.05
C PRO A 38 27.47 -20.98 17.05
N LYS A 39 27.96 -21.38 18.24
CA LYS A 39 29.19 -22.20 18.40
C LYS A 39 29.23 -23.43 17.50
N PHE A 40 28.08 -24.11 17.38
CA PHE A 40 27.98 -25.29 16.52
C PHE A 40 28.39 -24.97 15.06
N ALA A 41 28.03 -23.80 14.54
CA ALA A 41 28.44 -23.38 13.21
C ALA A 41 29.90 -22.87 13.17
N GLN A 42 30.39 -22.26 14.25
CA GLN A 42 31.77 -21.75 14.34
C GLN A 42 32.82 -22.85 14.38
N GLU A 43 32.56 -23.96 15.09
CA GLU A 43 33.54 -25.03 15.31
C GLU A 43 33.53 -26.12 14.23
N HIS A 44 32.67 -25.98 13.21
CA HIS A 44 32.67 -26.86 12.04
C HIS A 44 34.03 -26.79 11.31
N PRO A 45 34.64 -27.92 10.89
CA PRO A 45 34.04 -29.25 10.70
C PRO A 45 34.08 -30.19 11.90
N TYR A 46 33.16 -31.17 11.90
CA TYR A 46 33.05 -32.20 12.94
C TYR A 46 33.29 -33.62 12.42
N ALA A 47 33.91 -34.44 13.26
CA ALA A 47 33.77 -35.89 13.22
C ALA A 47 32.50 -36.26 13.97
N VAL A 48 31.57 -36.91 13.29
CA VAL A 48 30.24 -37.23 13.82
C VAL A 48 30.09 -38.73 13.95
N GLU A 49 29.81 -39.18 15.16
CA GLU A 49 29.48 -40.57 15.45
C GLU A 49 27.99 -40.68 15.76
N VAL A 50 27.27 -41.47 14.96
CA VAL A 50 25.84 -41.73 15.16
C VAL A 50 25.68 -43.08 15.85
N CYS A 51 25.20 -43.06 17.09
CA CYS A 51 24.96 -44.25 17.90
C CYS A 51 23.47 -44.62 17.90
N LEU A 52 23.10 -45.73 17.27
CA LEU A 52 21.74 -46.28 17.35
C LEU A 52 21.57 -47.10 18.64
N MET A 53 20.54 -46.76 19.42
CA MET A 53 20.27 -47.33 20.74
C MET A 53 19.19 -48.41 20.71
N ALA A 54 19.15 -49.24 21.74
CA ALA A 54 18.24 -50.38 21.83
C ALA A 54 16.74 -50.01 21.77
N ASN A 55 16.37 -48.84 22.28
CA ASN A 55 14.99 -48.33 22.26
C ASN A 55 14.63 -47.59 20.96
N GLN A 56 15.41 -47.79 19.88
CA GLN A 56 15.29 -47.13 18.58
C GLN A 56 15.58 -45.62 18.60
N CYS A 57 15.96 -45.04 19.75
CA CYS A 57 16.56 -43.71 19.77
C CYS A 57 17.93 -43.76 19.11
N PHE A 58 18.41 -42.63 18.59
CA PHE A 58 19.81 -42.50 18.22
C PHE A 58 20.38 -41.16 18.67
N VAL A 59 21.68 -41.16 18.91
CA VAL A 59 22.42 -39.97 19.37
C VAL A 59 23.48 -39.65 18.33
N MET A 60 23.62 -38.38 17.99
CA MET A 60 24.73 -37.89 17.19
C MET A 60 25.71 -37.17 18.11
N LEU A 61 26.92 -37.71 18.19
CA LEU A 61 28.03 -37.17 18.99
C LEU A 61 28.93 -36.38 18.05
N PHE A 62 29.18 -35.11 18.37
CA PHE A 62 30.01 -34.23 17.54
C PHE A 62 31.32 -33.93 18.27
N GLU A 63 32.42 -34.23 17.59
CA GLU A 63 33.75 -33.82 18.01
C GLU A 63 34.38 -32.93 16.97
N LYS A 64 35.05 -31.88 17.44
CA LYS A 64 35.82 -30.99 16.59
C LYS A 64 36.91 -31.79 15.86
N SER A 65 36.97 -31.63 14.54
CA SER A 65 37.90 -32.35 13.67
C SER A 65 38.41 -31.41 12.57
N GLU A 66 39.54 -31.75 11.95
CA GLU A 66 40.03 -31.02 10.78
C GLU A 66 39.20 -31.32 9.52
N ASN A 67 38.56 -32.49 9.48
CA ASN A 67 37.76 -32.96 8.35
C ASN A 67 36.37 -33.41 8.80
N SER A 68 35.36 -33.15 7.95
CA SER A 68 34.01 -33.65 8.20
C SER A 68 33.93 -35.15 7.91
N SER A 69 33.58 -35.93 8.92
CA SER A 69 33.39 -37.38 8.79
C SER A 69 32.12 -37.80 9.51
N VAL A 70 31.48 -38.87 9.02
CA VAL A 70 30.28 -39.44 9.64
C VAL A 70 30.48 -40.95 9.74
N SER A 71 30.47 -41.47 10.95
CA SER A 71 30.48 -42.90 11.26
C SER A 71 29.18 -43.28 11.95
N VAL A 72 28.75 -44.52 11.74
CA VAL A 72 27.57 -45.07 12.42
C VAL A 72 28.02 -46.30 13.19
N THR A 73 27.74 -46.30 14.48
CA THR A 73 28.16 -47.35 15.40
C THR A 73 26.98 -47.84 16.22
N LYS A 74 27.04 -49.11 16.64
CA LYS A 74 26.07 -49.70 17.57
C LYS A 74 26.74 -49.77 18.93
N GLN A 75 26.40 -48.83 19.80
CA GLN A 75 27.03 -48.67 21.11
C GLN A 75 25.99 -48.74 22.23
N ASN A 76 26.45 -48.96 23.46
CA ASN A 76 25.60 -48.97 24.64
C ASN A 76 25.54 -47.59 25.33
N TRP A 77 24.65 -47.44 26.30
CA TRP A 77 24.50 -46.18 27.05
C TRP A 77 25.77 -45.81 27.85
N GLU A 78 26.53 -46.80 28.32
CA GLU A 78 27.79 -46.57 29.05
C GLU A 78 28.83 -45.89 28.16
N TYR A 79 28.94 -46.33 26.91
CA TYR A 79 29.81 -45.71 25.92
C TYR A 79 29.42 -44.25 25.69
N VAL A 80 28.14 -43.98 25.39
CA VAL A 80 27.66 -42.61 25.15
C VAL A 80 27.90 -41.71 26.36
N ASN A 81 27.62 -42.20 27.57
CA ASN A 81 27.92 -41.47 28.81
C ASN A 81 29.42 -41.20 28.99
N GLY A 82 30.27 -42.20 28.71
CA GLY A 82 31.72 -42.03 28.74
C GLY A 82 32.20 -40.95 27.77
N ARG A 83 31.61 -40.87 26.58
CA ARG A 83 31.92 -39.83 25.59
C ARG A 83 31.49 -38.45 26.07
N VAL A 84 30.27 -38.31 26.60
CA VAL A 84 29.81 -37.06 27.21
C VAL A 84 30.78 -36.59 28.30
N MET A 85 31.19 -37.50 29.20
CA MET A 85 32.14 -37.19 30.28
C MET A 85 33.55 -36.86 29.79
N SER A 86 33.95 -37.35 28.62
CA SER A 86 35.24 -37.03 27.99
C SER A 86 35.32 -35.63 27.36
N GLY A 87 34.18 -34.93 27.26
CA GLY A 87 34.10 -33.56 26.74
C GLY A 87 33.75 -33.48 25.26
N LEU A 88 32.51 -33.85 24.91
CA LEU A 88 31.97 -33.67 23.55
C LEU A 88 31.76 -32.19 23.21
N SER A 89 31.97 -31.82 21.94
CA SER A 89 31.69 -30.47 21.45
C SER A 89 30.19 -30.20 21.36
N TYR A 90 29.42 -31.18 20.85
CA TYR A 90 27.96 -31.07 20.74
C TYR A 90 27.30 -32.45 20.76
N LEU A 91 26.02 -32.47 21.15
CA LEU A 91 25.22 -33.69 21.21
C LEU A 91 23.81 -33.42 20.68
N VAL A 92 23.32 -34.30 19.81
CA VAL A 92 21.94 -34.26 19.33
C VAL A 92 21.25 -35.58 19.64
N SER A 93 20.14 -35.50 20.37
CA SER A 93 19.32 -36.64 20.78
C SER A 93 18.11 -36.81 19.87
N VAL A 94 17.94 -37.94 19.18
CA VAL A 94 16.81 -38.18 18.27
C VAL A 94 15.90 -39.29 18.80
N TYR A 95 14.62 -38.97 18.98
CA TYR A 95 13.61 -39.91 19.43
C TYR A 95 12.93 -40.62 18.25
N PRO A 96 12.44 -41.86 18.41
CA PRO A 96 11.80 -42.63 17.35
C PRO A 96 10.63 -41.92 16.67
N HIS A 97 9.86 -41.13 17.42
CA HIS A 97 8.69 -40.40 16.91
C HIS A 97 9.06 -39.19 16.03
N GLU A 98 10.31 -38.71 16.10
CA GLU A 98 10.78 -37.58 15.29
C GLU A 98 11.13 -38.00 13.84
N GLY A 99 11.22 -39.31 13.58
CA GLY A 99 11.58 -39.84 12.28
C GLY A 99 13.08 -39.82 12.00
N PHE A 100 13.48 -40.57 10.97
CA PHE A 100 14.88 -40.74 10.55
C PHE A 100 15.08 -40.46 9.05
N HIS A 101 14.11 -39.81 8.38
CA HIS A 101 14.24 -39.48 6.96
C HIS A 101 15.02 -38.17 6.76
N LEU A 102 15.54 -37.96 5.55
CA LEU A 102 16.28 -36.73 5.21
C LEU A 102 15.45 -35.45 5.42
N LYS A 103 14.12 -35.50 5.20
CA LYS A 103 13.23 -34.35 5.43
C LYS A 103 13.15 -34.00 6.91
N ASP A 104 13.04 -35.01 7.77
CA ASP A 104 12.99 -34.87 9.23
C ASP A 104 14.31 -34.25 9.74
N ALA A 105 15.43 -34.78 9.26
CA ALA A 105 16.77 -34.25 9.55
C ALA A 105 16.92 -32.77 9.15
N SER A 106 16.45 -32.42 7.95
CA SER A 106 16.56 -31.06 7.42
C SER A 106 15.67 -30.09 8.18
N TYR A 107 14.44 -30.50 8.50
CA TYR A 107 13.53 -29.69 9.30
C TYR A 107 14.10 -29.44 10.69
N ARG A 108 14.60 -30.50 11.34
CA ARG A 108 15.20 -30.41 12.66
C ARG A 108 16.45 -29.54 12.67
N GLY A 109 17.36 -29.73 11.71
CA GLY A 109 18.59 -28.92 11.60
C GLY A 109 18.28 -27.43 11.47
N LYS A 110 17.29 -27.05 10.65
CA LYS A 110 16.82 -25.65 10.55
C LYS A 110 16.21 -25.14 11.86
N ARG A 111 15.34 -25.94 12.49
CA ARG A 111 14.67 -25.57 13.74
C ARG A 111 15.69 -25.33 14.86
N ASP A 112 16.64 -26.24 15.01
CA ASP A 112 17.66 -26.17 16.06
C ASP A 112 18.61 -24.99 15.79
N ALA A 113 18.93 -24.68 14.53
CA ALA A 113 19.67 -23.46 14.17
C ALA A 113 18.93 -22.17 14.57
N VAL A 114 17.65 -22.04 14.20
CA VAL A 114 16.85 -20.86 14.55
C VAL A 114 16.70 -20.73 16.07
N ARG A 115 16.51 -21.84 16.78
CA ARG A 115 16.46 -21.85 18.25
C ARG A 115 17.77 -21.32 18.82
N ASP A 116 18.91 -21.87 18.39
CA ASP A 116 20.21 -21.49 18.92
C ASP A 116 20.51 -20.01 18.61
N ILE A 117 20.20 -19.52 17.40
CA ILE A 117 20.28 -18.09 17.05
C ILE A 117 19.46 -17.24 18.01
N ARG A 118 18.17 -17.57 18.19
CA ARG A 118 17.27 -16.81 19.08
C ARG A 118 17.71 -16.84 20.54
N VAL A 119 18.25 -17.96 21.01
CA VAL A 119 18.76 -18.08 22.38
C VAL A 119 19.97 -17.18 22.57
N PHE A 120 20.83 -17.01 21.56
CA PHE A 120 21.87 -15.99 21.62
C PHE A 120 21.26 -14.59 21.58
N GLU A 121 20.40 -14.27 20.62
CA GLU A 121 19.87 -12.91 20.43
C GLU A 121 18.96 -12.40 21.56
N ASN A 122 18.24 -13.28 22.26
CA ASN A 122 17.24 -12.90 23.28
C ASN A 122 17.64 -13.30 24.71
N SER A 123 18.90 -13.69 24.95
CA SER A 123 19.35 -14.03 26.31
C SER A 123 19.66 -12.77 27.12
N ASP A 124 19.29 -12.78 28.40
CA ASP A 124 19.72 -11.78 29.40
C ASP A 124 21.26 -11.57 29.39
N LEU A 125 22.00 -12.59 28.94
CA LEU A 125 23.45 -12.53 28.75
C LEU A 125 23.87 -11.59 27.62
N VAL A 126 23.11 -11.55 26.51
CA VAL A 126 23.34 -10.62 25.40
C VAL A 126 22.90 -9.22 25.76
N ASP A 127 21.80 -9.07 26.50
CA ASP A 127 21.45 -7.77 27.09
C ASP A 127 22.53 -7.27 28.05
N ALA A 128 23.09 -8.14 28.91
CA ALA A 128 24.23 -7.81 29.77
C ALA A 128 25.49 -7.49 28.96
N THR A 129 25.70 -8.16 27.81
CA THR A 129 26.81 -7.89 26.90
C THR A 129 26.64 -6.54 26.21
N HIS A 130 25.45 -6.19 25.74
CA HIS A 130 25.13 -4.88 25.17
C HIS A 130 25.22 -3.76 26.21
N GLN A 131 24.79 -4.00 27.45
CA GLN A 131 24.99 -3.07 28.55
C GLN A 131 26.49 -2.87 28.83
N LEU A 132 27.28 -3.94 28.78
CA LEU A 132 28.72 -3.87 28.94
C LEU A 132 29.41 -3.17 27.75
N GLU A 133 28.94 -3.36 26.52
CA GLU A 133 29.36 -2.60 25.34
C GLU A 133 29.07 -1.11 25.49
N ARG A 134 27.86 -0.77 25.92
CA ARG A 134 27.47 0.62 26.18
C ARG A 134 28.36 1.23 27.26
N LEU A 135 28.61 0.53 28.36
CA LEU A 135 29.53 0.97 29.41
C LEU A 135 30.98 1.11 28.89
N LEU A 136 31.44 0.21 28.01
CA LEU A 136 32.74 0.32 27.35
C LEU A 136 32.81 1.57 26.46
N THR A 137 31.77 1.87 25.69
CA THR A 137 31.70 3.07 24.86
C THR A 137 31.68 4.34 25.72
N GLU A 138 30.85 4.36 26.76
CA GLU A 138 30.77 5.47 27.72
C GLU A 138 32.11 5.68 28.44
N LEU A 139 32.83 4.61 28.80
CA LEU A 139 34.19 4.65 29.36
C LEU A 139 35.25 5.12 28.34
N GLY A 140 35.10 4.80 27.06
CA GLY A 140 35.95 5.32 25.99
C GLY A 140 35.79 6.84 25.79
N ASP A 141 34.58 7.35 26.00
CA ASP A 141 34.27 8.79 25.99
C ASP A 141 34.81 9.54 27.23
N VAL A 142 35.19 8.83 28.30
CA VAL A 142 35.89 9.41 29.48
C VAL A 142 37.29 9.93 29.10
N SER A 143 37.79 9.64 27.90
CA SER A 143 38.96 10.33 27.30
C SER A 143 38.83 11.85 27.23
N LYS A 144 37.62 12.40 27.36
CA LYS A 144 37.34 13.85 27.49
C LYS A 144 37.56 14.40 28.90
N TRP A 145 37.81 13.55 29.90
CA TRP A 145 38.01 13.96 31.30
C TRP A 145 39.51 14.12 31.59
N ASN A 146 39.88 15.25 32.20
CA ASN A 146 41.25 15.75 32.20
C ASN A 146 42.22 14.91 33.08
N LYS A 147 43.36 14.55 32.47
CA LYS A 147 44.68 14.10 32.99
C LYS A 147 44.69 13.01 34.09
N ASN A 148 44.96 11.77 33.68
CA ASN A 148 45.04 10.48 34.39
C ASN A 148 43.83 9.50 34.43
N PRO A 149 42.62 9.80 33.90
CA PRO A 149 41.59 8.77 33.77
C PRO A 149 41.79 7.86 32.55
N ILE A 150 42.54 8.29 31.53
CA ILE A 150 42.71 7.55 30.27
C ILE A 150 43.37 6.18 30.47
N ASN A 151 44.51 6.09 31.16
CA ASN A 151 45.20 4.79 31.33
C ASN A 151 44.41 3.80 32.20
N MET A 152 43.68 4.29 33.20
CA MET A 152 42.83 3.46 34.05
C MET A 152 41.55 3.04 33.30
N ALA A 153 40.99 3.94 32.47
CA ALA A 153 39.88 3.63 31.57
C ALA A 153 40.31 2.64 30.49
N GLU A 154 41.49 2.77 29.89
CA GLU A 154 42.04 1.81 28.92
C GLU A 154 42.29 0.44 29.54
N LEU A 155 42.85 0.39 30.76
CA LEU A 155 43.04 -0.86 31.49
C LEU A 155 41.70 -1.51 31.87
N ALA A 156 40.71 -0.70 32.28
CA ALA A 156 39.36 -1.16 32.57
C ALA A 156 38.64 -1.63 31.30
N MET A 157 38.77 -0.89 30.19
CA MET A 157 38.23 -1.26 28.88
C MET A 157 38.84 -2.58 28.38
N THR A 158 40.14 -2.77 28.58
CA THR A 158 40.82 -4.03 28.21
C THR A 158 40.26 -5.20 29.02
N LYS A 159 40.14 -5.05 30.34
CA LYS A 159 39.59 -6.10 31.21
C LYS A 159 38.11 -6.40 30.92
N LEU A 160 37.31 -5.35 30.73
CA LEU A 160 35.89 -5.48 30.39
C LEU A 160 35.70 -6.07 28.99
N SER A 161 36.56 -5.75 28.02
CA SER A 161 36.55 -6.38 26.70
C SER A 161 36.89 -7.87 26.76
N THR A 162 37.83 -8.28 27.62
CA THR A 162 38.09 -9.71 27.86
C THR A 162 36.87 -10.40 28.50
N ILE A 163 36.22 -9.76 29.47
CA ILE A 163 34.99 -10.28 30.08
C ILE A 163 33.87 -10.37 29.05
N LYS A 164 33.72 -9.36 28.19
CA LYS A 164 32.80 -9.37 27.04
C LYS A 164 33.04 -10.60 26.17
N GLN A 165 34.28 -10.82 25.76
CA GLN A 165 34.63 -11.95 24.89
C GLN A 165 34.38 -13.30 25.55
N GLU A 166 34.63 -13.42 26.86
CA GLU A 166 34.35 -14.67 27.58
C GLU A 166 32.87 -14.89 27.86
N VAL A 167 32.10 -13.83 28.09
CA VAL A 167 30.63 -13.89 28.19
C VAL A 167 30.01 -14.26 26.84
N MET A 168 30.48 -13.66 25.74
CA MET A 168 30.06 -14.02 24.38
C MET A 168 30.44 -15.46 24.02
N ARG A 169 31.56 -15.96 24.56
CA ARG A 169 31.96 -17.36 24.43
C ARG A 169 31.19 -18.27 25.39
N ALA A 170 30.59 -17.78 26.46
CA ALA A 170 29.78 -18.58 27.35
C ALA A 170 28.36 -18.72 26.77
N GLY A 171 28.19 -19.67 25.85
CA GLY A 171 26.85 -20.08 25.40
C GLY A 171 26.03 -20.72 26.54
N PRO A 172 24.71 -20.91 26.37
CA PRO A 172 23.87 -21.60 27.34
C PRO A 172 24.47 -22.98 27.66
N ALA A 173 24.60 -23.29 28.96
CA ALA A 173 25.12 -24.57 29.41
C ALA A 173 24.10 -25.66 29.06
N VAL A 174 24.41 -26.48 28.05
CA VAL A 174 23.60 -27.64 27.69
C VAL A 174 24.06 -28.82 28.54
N ASP A 175 23.18 -29.34 29.38
CA ASP A 175 23.45 -30.55 30.15
C ASP A 175 23.24 -31.79 29.27
N PHE A 176 24.32 -32.21 28.62
CA PHE A 176 24.33 -33.42 27.79
C PHE A 176 24.00 -34.69 28.59
N MET A 177 24.29 -34.74 29.89
CA MET A 177 23.98 -35.90 30.71
C MET A 177 22.47 -36.04 30.88
N SER A 178 21.79 -34.94 31.22
CA SER A 178 20.33 -34.90 31.28
C SER A 178 19.67 -35.27 29.95
N MET A 179 20.25 -34.86 28.82
CA MET A 179 19.73 -35.23 27.50
C MET A 179 19.84 -36.74 27.22
N VAL A 180 20.98 -37.36 27.57
CA VAL A 180 21.18 -38.81 27.39
C VAL A 180 20.29 -39.61 28.35
N ASP A 181 20.14 -39.15 29.60
CA ASP A 181 19.23 -39.77 30.56
C ASP A 181 17.77 -39.72 30.10
N GLY A 182 17.33 -38.62 29.48
CA GLY A 182 16.00 -38.52 28.88
C GLY A 182 15.76 -39.57 27.79
N LEU A 183 16.76 -39.80 26.91
CA LEU A 183 16.68 -40.84 25.89
C LEU A 183 16.69 -42.25 26.47
N LYS A 184 17.51 -42.51 27.49
CA LYS A 184 17.62 -43.82 28.12
C LYS A 184 16.31 -44.29 28.74
N HIS A 185 15.55 -43.36 29.31
CA HIS A 185 14.25 -43.64 29.95
C HIS A 185 13.06 -43.50 28.99
N TYR A 186 13.30 -43.18 27.72
CA TYR A 186 12.24 -43.09 26.72
C TYR A 186 11.61 -44.47 26.47
N LYS A 187 10.32 -44.59 26.79
CA LYS A 187 9.49 -45.78 26.53
C LYS A 187 8.77 -45.59 25.20
N THR A 188 9.01 -46.49 24.25
CA THR A 188 8.54 -46.38 22.86
C THR A 188 7.02 -46.60 22.67
N ALA A 189 6.28 -46.84 23.74
CA ALA A 189 4.81 -46.74 23.79
C ALA A 189 4.36 -46.71 25.27
N PRO A 190 3.20 -46.12 25.59
CA PRO A 190 2.49 -46.49 26.81
C PRO A 190 2.15 -47.98 26.71
N GLU A 191 2.32 -48.77 27.78
CA GLU A 191 1.41 -49.90 28.00
C GLU A 191 0.02 -49.30 27.92
N VAL A 192 -0.72 -49.50 26.83
CA VAL A 192 -2.05 -48.93 26.63
C VAL A 192 -2.91 -49.44 27.78
N PRO A 193 -3.23 -48.63 28.81
CA PRO A 193 -4.40 -48.94 29.61
C PRO A 193 -5.59 -48.79 28.65
N PRO A 194 -6.70 -49.52 28.80
CA PRO A 194 -7.86 -49.31 27.95
C PRO A 194 -8.24 -47.83 28.07
N VAL A 195 -7.98 -47.06 27.01
CA VAL A 195 -8.33 -45.65 26.95
C VAL A 195 -9.84 -45.63 27.11
N ASP A 196 -10.32 -44.87 28.10
CA ASP A 196 -11.73 -44.72 28.38
C ASP A 196 -12.46 -44.41 27.05
N PRO A 197 -13.47 -45.20 26.65
CA PRO A 197 -14.24 -44.99 25.43
C PRO A 197 -14.71 -43.55 25.26
N SER A 198 -14.98 -42.84 26.36
CA SER A 198 -15.35 -41.43 26.36
C SER A 198 -14.27 -40.51 25.80
N VAL A 199 -12.99 -40.79 26.10
CA VAL A 199 -11.86 -40.00 25.59
C VAL A 199 -11.65 -40.27 24.09
N VAL A 200 -11.88 -41.51 23.65
CA VAL A 200 -11.82 -41.88 22.23
C VAL A 200 -12.94 -41.19 21.44
N GLU A 201 -14.15 -41.13 21.98
CA GLU A 201 -15.26 -40.38 21.37
C GLU A 201 -15.00 -38.87 21.33
N MET A 202 -14.43 -38.29 22.39
CA MET A 202 -14.03 -36.87 22.39
C MET A 202 -12.97 -36.59 21.33
N ILE A 203 -11.95 -37.44 21.19
CA ILE A 203 -10.92 -37.28 20.16
C ILE A 203 -11.52 -37.41 18.77
N ALA A 204 -12.43 -38.38 18.56
CA ALA A 204 -13.13 -38.53 17.28
C ALA A 204 -14.02 -37.33 16.94
N SER A 205 -14.68 -36.74 17.95
CA SER A 205 -15.43 -35.49 17.78
C SER A 205 -14.52 -34.33 17.39
N VAL A 206 -13.39 -34.18 18.09
CA VAL A 206 -12.41 -33.12 17.81
C VAL A 206 -11.80 -33.29 16.42
N GLU A 207 -11.48 -34.52 16.01
CA GLU A 207 -10.98 -34.82 14.66
C GLU A 207 -12.00 -34.44 13.58
N LYS A 208 -13.29 -34.72 13.84
CA LYS A 208 -14.38 -34.31 12.97
C LYS A 208 -14.51 -32.78 12.90
N ASP A 209 -14.45 -32.10 14.03
CA ASP A 209 -14.55 -30.63 14.09
C ASP A 209 -13.38 -29.97 13.34
N PHE A 210 -12.16 -30.51 13.46
CA PHE A 210 -11.01 -30.03 12.70
C PHE A 210 -11.14 -30.28 11.19
N LYS A 211 -11.73 -31.40 10.80
CA LYS A 211 -12.01 -31.71 9.39
C LYS A 211 -13.05 -30.73 8.82
N ASP A 212 -14.13 -30.49 9.54
CA ASP A 212 -15.18 -29.56 9.15
C ASP A 212 -14.63 -28.12 9.06
N LEU A 213 -13.73 -27.73 9.98
CA LEU A 213 -13.02 -26.46 9.91
C LEU A 213 -12.10 -26.37 8.69
N GLY A 214 -11.39 -27.45 8.36
CA GLY A 214 -10.58 -27.55 7.14
C GLY A 214 -11.40 -27.34 5.87
N ASP A 215 -12.60 -27.92 5.80
CA ASP A 215 -13.53 -27.74 4.68
C ASP A 215 -14.06 -26.30 4.59
N VAL A 216 -14.33 -25.65 5.72
CA VAL A 216 -14.71 -24.22 5.76
C VAL A 216 -13.57 -23.33 5.26
N VAL A 217 -12.33 -23.59 5.67
CA VAL A 217 -11.16 -22.84 5.20
C VAL A 217 -10.96 -23.01 3.69
N ALA A 218 -11.14 -24.22 3.16
CA ALA A 218 -11.08 -24.46 1.72
C ALA A 218 -12.17 -23.68 0.96
N LYS A 219 -13.41 -23.67 1.49
CA LYS A 219 -14.50 -22.87 0.92
C LYS A 219 -14.20 -21.37 0.96
N SER A 220 -13.66 -20.86 2.07
CA SER A 220 -13.25 -19.44 2.20
C SER A 220 -12.26 -19.04 1.11
N LYS A 221 -11.21 -19.85 0.90
CA LYS A 221 -10.22 -19.59 -0.17
C LYS A 221 -10.86 -19.53 -1.56
N THR A 222 -11.85 -20.39 -1.84
CA THR A 222 -12.56 -20.33 -3.12
C THR A 222 -13.50 -19.14 -3.24
N GLN A 223 -14.01 -18.61 -2.13
CA GLN A 223 -14.77 -17.36 -2.13
C GLN A 223 -13.87 -16.15 -2.34
N ASP A 224 -12.69 -16.10 -1.73
CA ASP A 224 -11.71 -15.02 -1.94
C ASP A 224 -11.34 -14.90 -3.42
N ALA A 225 -11.07 -16.02 -4.10
CA ALA A 225 -10.79 -16.02 -5.54
C ALA A 225 -11.97 -15.49 -6.39
N ARG A 226 -13.22 -15.75 -5.98
CA ARG A 226 -14.41 -15.20 -6.66
C ARG A 226 -14.55 -13.70 -6.43
N VAL A 227 -14.21 -13.21 -5.23
CA VAL A 227 -14.24 -11.78 -4.90
C VAL A 227 -13.20 -11.04 -5.73
N GLU A 228 -11.99 -11.57 -5.87
CA GLU A 228 -10.96 -10.99 -6.76
C GLU A 228 -11.43 -10.93 -8.22
N GLU A 229 -12.08 -11.99 -8.71
CA GLU A 229 -12.65 -12.02 -10.07
C GLU A 229 -13.75 -10.97 -10.26
N LEU A 230 -14.66 -10.83 -9.29
CA LEU A 230 -15.70 -9.81 -9.29
C LEU A 230 -15.12 -8.39 -9.25
N GLU A 231 -14.11 -8.15 -8.42
CA GLU A 231 -13.44 -6.84 -8.33
C GLU A 231 -12.78 -6.47 -9.67
N LYS A 232 -12.16 -7.45 -10.35
CA LYS A 232 -11.58 -7.26 -11.67
C LYS A 232 -12.65 -6.96 -12.73
N SER A 233 -13.78 -7.67 -12.71
CA SER A 233 -14.92 -7.41 -13.61
C SER A 233 -15.48 -6.01 -13.40
N LEU A 234 -15.70 -5.62 -12.14
CA LEU A 234 -16.26 -4.31 -11.80
C LEU A 234 -15.34 -3.16 -12.24
N LYS A 235 -14.02 -3.29 -12.04
CA LYS A 235 -13.05 -2.30 -12.54
C LYS A 235 -13.12 -2.15 -14.05
N SER A 236 -13.20 -3.26 -14.78
CA SER A 236 -13.33 -3.24 -16.25
C SER A 236 -14.63 -2.55 -16.68
N GLU A 237 -15.77 -2.91 -16.08
CA GLU A 237 -17.06 -2.31 -16.40
C GLU A 237 -17.11 -0.81 -16.09
N LEU A 238 -16.44 -0.39 -15.01
CA LEU A 238 -16.35 1.03 -14.62
C LEU A 238 -15.49 1.82 -15.62
N GLU A 239 -14.38 1.26 -16.09
CA GLU A 239 -13.56 1.87 -17.15
C GLU A 239 -14.34 2.01 -18.46
N ASP A 240 -15.08 0.97 -18.86
CA ASP A 240 -15.92 0.98 -20.05
C ASP A 240 -17.04 2.04 -19.93
N PHE A 241 -17.67 2.13 -18.75
CA PHE A 241 -18.70 3.13 -18.47
C PHE A 241 -18.13 4.56 -18.53
N LYS A 242 -16.97 4.79 -17.92
CA LYS A 242 -16.27 6.08 -17.97
C LYS A 242 -15.98 6.47 -19.42
N ALA A 243 -15.42 5.56 -20.22
CA ALA A 243 -15.14 5.80 -21.63
C ALA A 243 -16.43 6.11 -22.43
N ALA A 244 -17.55 5.45 -22.10
CA ALA A 244 -18.84 5.71 -22.73
C ALA A 244 -19.40 7.11 -22.38
N ILE A 245 -19.28 7.54 -21.12
CA ILE A 245 -19.65 8.90 -20.69
C ILE A 245 -18.78 9.94 -21.41
N ASP A 246 -17.46 9.79 -21.37
CA ASP A 246 -16.52 10.75 -21.97
C ASP A 246 -16.83 10.93 -23.46
N LYS A 247 -17.11 9.83 -24.17
CA LYS A 247 -17.50 9.86 -25.59
C LYS A 247 -18.83 10.57 -25.83
N LYS A 248 -19.83 10.37 -24.96
CA LYS A 248 -21.13 11.05 -25.08
C LYS A 248 -21.02 12.53 -24.73
N MET A 249 -20.27 12.89 -23.69
CA MET A 249 -20.00 14.28 -23.32
C MET A 249 -19.26 15.01 -24.43
N ALA A 250 -18.19 14.44 -24.98
CA ALA A 250 -17.45 15.03 -26.08
C ALA A 250 -18.35 15.29 -27.31
N LYS A 251 -19.21 14.32 -27.66
CA LYS A 251 -20.19 14.50 -28.75
C LYS A 251 -21.24 15.56 -28.42
N GLY A 252 -21.77 15.58 -27.21
CA GLY A 252 -22.76 16.56 -26.76
C GLY A 252 -22.19 17.97 -26.81
N LEU A 253 -21.00 18.18 -26.24
CA LEU A 253 -20.26 19.44 -26.29
C LEU A 253 -19.99 19.88 -27.72
N ALA A 254 -19.52 18.99 -28.59
CA ALA A 254 -19.30 19.31 -30.00
C ALA A 254 -20.58 19.76 -30.71
N VAL A 255 -21.73 19.09 -30.46
CA VAL A 255 -23.02 19.50 -31.03
C VAL A 255 -23.45 20.87 -30.50
N VAL A 256 -23.32 21.11 -29.20
CA VAL A 256 -23.68 22.40 -28.60
C VAL A 256 -22.81 23.52 -29.17
N LEU A 257 -21.49 23.34 -29.22
CA LEU A 257 -20.54 24.30 -29.77
C LEU A 257 -20.81 24.59 -31.24
N THR A 258 -20.99 23.56 -32.07
CA THR A 258 -21.30 23.75 -33.50
C THR A 258 -22.66 24.44 -33.73
N THR A 259 -23.63 24.20 -32.85
CA THR A 259 -24.93 24.88 -32.92
C THR A 259 -24.82 26.34 -32.47
N ALA A 260 -23.97 26.62 -31.47
CA ALA A 260 -23.66 27.97 -31.02
C ALA A 260 -22.92 28.75 -32.11
N ASP A 261 -21.86 28.19 -32.69
CA ASP A 261 -21.10 28.80 -33.79
C ASP A 261 -22.01 29.14 -34.97
N ARG A 262 -22.88 28.21 -35.40
CA ARG A 262 -23.85 28.48 -36.48
C ARG A 262 -24.82 29.61 -36.16
N LYS A 263 -25.20 29.78 -34.90
CA LYS A 263 -26.06 30.91 -34.48
C LYS A 263 -25.28 32.22 -34.46
N ILE A 264 -24.03 32.18 -34.01
CA ILE A 264 -23.11 33.33 -34.04
C ILE A 264 -22.87 33.76 -35.49
N ASP A 265 -22.49 32.85 -36.39
CA ASP A 265 -22.25 33.14 -37.80
C ASP A 265 -23.48 33.76 -38.48
N LYS A 266 -24.68 33.25 -38.19
CA LYS A 266 -25.93 33.84 -38.71
C LYS A 266 -26.17 35.24 -38.16
N ALA A 267 -25.99 35.45 -36.87
CA ALA A 267 -26.17 36.75 -36.24
C ALA A 267 -25.16 37.77 -36.80
N VAL A 268 -23.89 37.38 -36.93
CA VAL A 268 -22.83 38.19 -37.52
C VAL A 268 -23.10 38.48 -38.99
N GLY A 269 -23.58 37.50 -39.76
CA GLY A 269 -23.95 37.68 -41.17
C GLY A 269 -25.09 38.68 -41.37
N VAL A 270 -26.14 38.59 -40.53
CA VAL A 270 -27.26 39.56 -40.54
C VAL A 270 -26.77 40.95 -40.17
N LEU A 271 -25.96 41.07 -39.11
CA LEU A 271 -25.37 42.35 -38.72
C LEU A 271 -24.49 42.96 -39.82
N ALA A 272 -23.67 42.16 -40.50
CA ALA A 272 -22.83 42.62 -41.59
C ALA A 272 -23.66 43.08 -42.81
N GLN A 273 -24.75 42.38 -43.12
CA GLN A 273 -25.67 42.76 -44.19
C GLN A 273 -26.38 44.08 -43.86
N ASP A 274 -26.90 44.22 -42.64
CA ASP A 274 -27.54 45.46 -42.17
C ASP A 274 -26.55 46.63 -42.17
N LEU A 275 -25.29 46.39 -41.77
CA LEU A 275 -24.25 47.42 -41.79
C LEU A 275 -23.91 47.87 -43.21
N ASN A 276 -23.78 46.94 -44.15
CA ASN A 276 -23.51 47.25 -45.55
C ASN A 276 -24.68 47.99 -46.20
N GLN A 277 -25.91 47.60 -45.90
CA GLN A 277 -27.10 48.28 -46.38
C GLN A 277 -27.19 49.70 -45.83
N LYS A 278 -26.98 49.88 -44.52
CA LYS A 278 -26.92 51.22 -43.91
C LYS A 278 -25.77 52.06 -44.45
N SER A 279 -24.59 51.46 -44.68
CA SER A 279 -23.47 52.16 -45.30
C SER A 279 -23.83 52.65 -46.71
N SER A 280 -24.51 51.82 -47.50
CA SER A 280 -24.98 52.21 -48.84
C SER A 280 -26.02 53.33 -48.79
N GLU A 281 -26.94 53.28 -47.82
CA GLU A 281 -27.94 54.33 -47.59
C GLU A 281 -27.29 55.65 -47.15
N ILE A 282 -26.27 55.59 -46.29
CA ILE A 282 -25.48 56.76 -45.87
C ILE A 282 -24.70 57.33 -47.05
N SER A 283 -24.04 56.50 -47.88
CA SER A 283 -23.33 56.96 -49.07
C SER A 283 -24.28 57.65 -50.06
N ALA A 284 -25.46 57.07 -50.31
CA ALA A 284 -26.47 57.67 -51.17
C ALA A 284 -27.02 58.99 -50.60
N PHE A 285 -27.20 59.07 -49.28
CA PHE A 285 -27.61 60.30 -48.59
C PHE A 285 -26.52 61.39 -48.67
N LEU A 286 -25.24 61.04 -48.54
CA LEU A 286 -24.12 61.97 -48.66
C LEU A 286 -23.96 62.49 -50.11
N GLU A 287 -24.14 61.63 -51.12
CA GLU A 287 -24.17 62.05 -52.53
C GLU A 287 -25.36 62.97 -52.83
N GLN A 288 -26.53 62.69 -52.26
CA GLN A 288 -27.71 63.55 -52.37
C GLN A 288 -27.47 64.92 -51.68
N LYS A 289 -26.75 64.93 -50.56
CA LYS A 289 -26.40 66.15 -49.81
C LYS A 289 -25.35 67.03 -50.49
N GLN A 290 -24.54 66.51 -51.41
CA GLN A 290 -23.58 67.29 -52.20
C GLN A 290 -24.23 68.15 -53.31
N GLN A 291 -25.55 68.01 -53.56
CA GLN A 291 -26.28 68.79 -54.58
C GLN A 291 -27.09 69.97 -54.03
N GLU A 292 -27.07 70.24 -52.73
CA GLU A 292 -27.75 71.40 -52.12
C GLU A 292 -26.75 72.31 -51.39
N PRO A 293 -26.96 73.65 -51.37
CA PRO A 293 -26.01 74.57 -50.77
C PRO A 293 -25.95 74.40 -49.24
N GLU A 294 -24.72 74.54 -48.76
CA GLU A 294 -24.19 74.40 -47.41
C GLU A 294 -25.11 74.86 -46.27
N VAL A 295 -25.41 73.95 -45.33
CA VAL A 295 -25.81 74.27 -43.97
C VAL A 295 -25.17 73.26 -43.02
N GLU A 296 -24.34 73.75 -42.10
CA GLU A 296 -23.74 73.01 -40.98
C GLU A 296 -24.82 72.25 -40.20
N ILE A 297 -24.65 70.93 -40.08
CA ILE A 297 -25.44 70.07 -39.20
C ILE A 297 -24.51 69.68 -38.06
N ASP A 298 -24.92 69.99 -36.82
CA ASP A 298 -24.21 69.55 -35.62
C ASP A 298 -24.44 68.04 -35.39
N LEU A 299 -23.36 67.27 -35.53
CA LEU A 299 -23.31 65.79 -35.46
C LEU A 299 -22.85 65.27 -34.09
N GLU A 300 -22.47 66.15 -33.15
CA GLU A 300 -22.02 65.75 -31.79
C GLU A 300 -23.02 64.82 -31.04
N PRO A 301 -24.36 64.98 -31.16
CA PRO A 301 -25.30 64.11 -30.44
C PRO A 301 -25.36 62.68 -30.98
N LEU A 302 -25.03 62.46 -32.25
CA LEU A 302 -24.99 61.12 -32.84
C LEU A 302 -23.63 60.46 -32.60
N GLU A 303 -22.54 61.21 -32.72
CA GLU A 303 -21.19 60.71 -32.45
C GLU A 303 -21.00 60.32 -30.98
N SER A 304 -21.57 61.09 -30.05
CA SER A 304 -21.58 60.74 -28.62
C SER A 304 -22.32 59.42 -28.35
N LYS A 305 -23.50 59.22 -28.94
CA LYS A 305 -24.29 57.97 -28.78
C LYS A 305 -23.62 56.76 -29.42
N ILE A 306 -22.96 56.93 -30.57
CA ILE A 306 -22.19 55.86 -31.21
C ILE A 306 -20.97 55.49 -30.34
N SER A 307 -20.28 56.49 -29.77
CA SER A 307 -19.20 56.23 -28.81
C SER A 307 -19.70 55.48 -27.58
N THR A 308 -20.83 55.88 -26.98
CA THR A 308 -21.36 55.20 -25.78
C THR A 308 -21.70 53.73 -26.06
N LEU A 309 -22.28 53.45 -27.24
CA LEU A 309 -22.60 52.07 -27.65
C LEU A 309 -21.34 51.24 -27.94
N ALA A 310 -20.30 51.84 -28.52
CA ALA A 310 -19.02 51.16 -28.75
C ALA A 310 -18.31 50.81 -27.42
N GLU A 311 -18.46 51.66 -26.41
CA GLU A 311 -17.91 51.44 -25.07
C GLU A 311 -18.69 50.35 -24.32
N GLU A 312 -20.03 50.35 -24.37
CA GLU A 312 -20.85 49.26 -23.81
C GLU A 312 -20.56 47.90 -24.45
N ILE A 313 -20.31 47.84 -25.77
CA ILE A 313 -19.91 46.61 -26.47
C ILE A 313 -18.52 46.14 -25.99
N SER A 314 -17.60 47.08 -25.76
CA SER A 314 -16.26 46.76 -25.27
C SER A 314 -16.28 46.27 -23.82
N GLU A 315 -17.14 46.84 -22.97
CA GLU A 315 -17.36 46.40 -21.58
C GLU A 315 -17.98 44.99 -21.55
N LEU A 316 -18.99 44.71 -22.37
CA LEU A 316 -19.60 43.38 -22.49
C LEU A 316 -18.62 42.33 -23.01
N LYS A 317 -17.75 42.70 -23.96
CA LYS A 317 -16.69 41.82 -24.45
C LYS A 317 -15.65 41.51 -23.36
N ARG A 318 -15.32 42.49 -22.52
CA ARG A 318 -14.43 42.33 -21.37
C ARG A 318 -15.06 41.50 -20.25
N GLU A 319 -16.36 41.68 -19.99
CA GLU A 319 -17.11 40.80 -19.08
C GLU A 319 -17.11 39.36 -19.61
N SER A 320 -17.40 39.14 -20.90
CA SER A 320 -17.32 37.82 -21.55
C SER A 320 -15.98 37.12 -21.34
N GLU A 321 -14.86 37.84 -21.46
CA GLU A 321 -13.51 37.31 -21.20
C GLU A 321 -13.23 37.06 -19.70
N LEU A 322 -13.93 37.74 -18.79
CA LEU A 322 -13.89 37.49 -17.34
C LEU A 322 -14.69 36.25 -16.94
N TRP A 323 -15.76 35.90 -17.66
CA TRP A 323 -16.54 34.69 -17.44
C TRP A 323 -15.74 33.41 -17.77
N ASP A 324 -14.86 33.46 -18.78
CA ASP A 324 -13.90 32.38 -19.08
C ASP A 324 -12.90 32.12 -17.94
N LYS A 325 -12.69 33.10 -17.04
CA LYS A 325 -11.75 33.01 -15.91
C LYS A 325 -12.40 32.65 -14.57
N ARG A 326 -13.73 32.62 -14.45
CA ARG A 326 -14.41 32.09 -13.25
C ARG A 326 -14.47 30.57 -13.33
N GLN A 327 -13.31 29.91 -13.24
CA GLN A 327 -13.27 28.50 -12.90
C GLN A 327 -13.93 28.33 -11.52
N ILE A 328 -14.86 27.39 -11.41
CA ILE A 328 -15.36 26.93 -10.12
C ILE A 328 -14.13 26.49 -9.32
N ASP A 329 -13.90 27.09 -8.16
CA ASP A 329 -12.77 26.76 -7.30
C ASP A 329 -12.96 25.34 -6.74
N LEU A 330 -12.36 24.34 -7.41
CA LEU A 330 -12.39 22.94 -7.04
C LEU A 330 -11.31 22.57 -6.00
N THR A 331 -10.43 23.50 -5.64
CA THR A 331 -9.35 23.31 -4.66
C THR A 331 -9.83 22.73 -3.31
N PRO A 332 -11.02 23.10 -2.78
CA PRO A 332 -11.57 22.48 -1.57
C PRO A 332 -11.95 21.00 -1.75
N LEU A 333 -12.33 20.59 -2.96
CA LEU A 333 -12.68 19.21 -3.29
C LEU A 333 -11.42 18.38 -3.55
N GLU A 334 -10.46 18.94 -4.28
CA GLU A 334 -9.16 18.32 -4.54
C GLU A 334 -8.37 18.06 -3.25
N SER A 335 -8.35 19.03 -2.33
CA SER A 335 -7.72 18.86 -1.01
C SER A 335 -8.39 17.78 -0.15
N LYS A 336 -9.73 17.66 -0.18
CA LYS A 336 -10.46 16.58 0.52
C LYS A 336 -10.17 15.21 -0.10
N ILE A 337 -10.10 15.11 -1.42
CA ILE A 337 -9.73 13.86 -2.14
C ILE A 337 -8.30 13.45 -1.78
N GLU A 338 -7.38 14.40 -1.68
CA GLU A 338 -5.99 14.14 -1.31
C GLU A 338 -5.86 13.65 0.14
N VAL A 339 -6.61 14.24 1.08
CA VAL A 339 -6.67 13.80 2.48
C VAL A 339 -7.23 12.38 2.59
N LEU A 340 -8.32 12.08 1.89
CA LEU A 340 -8.93 10.74 1.88
C LEU A 340 -7.99 9.70 1.23
N SER A 341 -7.27 10.07 0.17
CA SER A 341 -6.30 9.19 -0.47
C SER A 341 -5.15 8.83 0.47
N LYS A 342 -4.68 9.79 1.27
CA LYS A 342 -3.66 9.58 2.30
C LYS A 342 -4.17 8.71 3.45
N GLU A 343 -5.41 8.90 3.92
CA GLU A 343 -6.04 8.04 4.94
C GLU A 343 -6.22 6.59 4.44
N ILE A 344 -6.61 6.39 3.18
CA ILE A 344 -6.72 5.04 2.58
C ILE A 344 -5.37 4.32 2.55
N ILE A 345 -4.29 5.04 2.24
CA ILE A 345 -2.93 4.47 2.26
C ILE A 345 -2.52 4.09 3.68
N ILE A 346 -2.81 4.92 4.68
CA ILE A 346 -2.54 4.64 6.09
C ILE A 346 -3.34 3.43 6.58
N LEU A 347 -4.63 3.34 6.24
CA LEU A 347 -5.49 2.22 6.64
C LEU A 347 -5.12 0.90 5.95
N LYS A 348 -4.64 0.95 4.69
CA LYS A 348 -4.06 -0.24 4.02
C LYS A 348 -2.77 -0.69 4.70
N HIS A 349 -1.90 0.24 5.07
CA HIS A 349 -0.66 -0.05 5.77
C HIS A 349 -0.91 -0.59 7.20
N ASP A 350 -1.90 -0.08 7.93
CA ASP A 350 -2.32 -0.61 9.24
C ASP A 350 -3.04 -1.97 9.13
N GLY A 351 -3.73 -2.23 8.01
CA GLY A 351 -4.36 -3.51 7.70
C GLY A 351 -3.35 -4.63 7.42
N GLU A 352 -2.21 -4.31 6.78
CA GLU A 352 -1.10 -5.24 6.58
C GLU A 352 -0.36 -5.59 7.90
N LEU A 353 -0.48 -4.75 8.93
CA LEU A 353 0.14 -4.94 10.25
C LEU A 353 -0.74 -5.70 11.27
N ARG A 354 -2.03 -5.92 11.00
CA ARG A 354 -2.96 -6.58 11.93
C ARG A 354 -3.80 -7.66 11.26
N ASP A 355 -3.19 -8.82 11.16
CA ASP A 355 -3.91 -10.07 10.95
C ASP A 355 -4.88 -10.32 12.14
N LYS A 356 -6.20 -10.38 11.85
CA LYS A 356 -7.30 -10.93 12.69
C LYS A 356 -8.31 -10.03 13.44
N ARG A 357 -8.71 -8.84 12.99
CA ARG A 357 -10.06 -8.31 13.38
C ARG A 357 -10.76 -7.66 12.20
N GLN A 358 -12.03 -8.04 11.97
CA GLN A 358 -12.93 -7.43 10.99
C GLN A 358 -12.84 -5.90 11.08
N VAL A 359 -12.38 -5.27 10.01
CA VAL A 359 -12.39 -3.81 9.88
C VAL A 359 -13.84 -3.41 9.59
N ASP A 360 -14.43 -2.64 10.49
CA ASP A 360 -15.76 -2.06 10.30
C ASP A 360 -15.68 -0.94 9.25
N LEU A 361 -16.23 -1.20 8.06
CA LEU A 361 -16.22 -0.29 6.91
C LEU A 361 -17.43 0.67 6.90
N ALA A 362 -18.39 0.50 7.80
CA ALA A 362 -19.57 1.36 7.90
C ALA A 362 -19.24 2.87 8.03
N PRO A 363 -18.16 3.29 8.72
CA PRO A 363 -17.80 4.71 8.80
C PRO A 363 -17.34 5.30 7.46
N ILE A 364 -16.79 4.47 6.57
CA ILE A 364 -16.31 4.88 5.23
C ILE A 364 -17.49 4.92 4.26
N GLU A 365 -18.37 3.93 4.30
CA GLU A 365 -19.60 3.91 3.49
C GLU A 365 -20.47 5.14 3.80
N ALA A 366 -20.68 5.48 5.07
CA ALA A 366 -21.43 6.67 5.47
C ALA A 366 -20.80 7.98 4.96
N LYS A 367 -19.48 8.06 4.86
CA LYS A 367 -18.77 9.24 4.32
C LYS A 367 -18.88 9.30 2.79
N ILE A 368 -18.85 8.17 2.10
CA ILE A 368 -19.06 8.09 0.64
C ILE A 368 -20.48 8.52 0.28
N ASP A 369 -21.47 8.08 1.06
CA ASP A 369 -22.86 8.49 0.86
C ASP A 369 -23.04 9.99 1.10
N SER A 370 -22.43 10.54 2.16
CA SER A 370 -22.43 11.98 2.43
C SER A 370 -21.79 12.79 1.30
N LEU A 371 -20.67 12.34 0.75
CA LEU A 371 -20.01 12.98 -0.39
C LEU A 371 -20.85 12.87 -1.66
N SER A 372 -21.53 11.75 -1.88
CA SER A 372 -22.42 11.58 -3.02
C SER A 372 -23.61 12.56 -2.97
N VAL A 373 -24.13 12.82 -1.77
CA VAL A 373 -25.17 13.84 -1.55
C VAL A 373 -24.63 15.25 -1.79
N GLU A 374 -23.43 15.58 -1.31
CA GLU A 374 -22.79 16.88 -1.58
C GLU A 374 -22.52 17.10 -3.08
N ILE A 375 -22.02 16.09 -3.80
CA ILE A 375 -21.82 16.16 -5.26
C ILE A 375 -23.14 16.41 -5.98
N THR A 376 -24.20 15.70 -5.61
CA THR A 376 -25.53 15.89 -6.20
C THR A 376 -26.04 17.32 -5.96
N ALA A 377 -25.83 17.87 -4.76
CA ALA A 377 -26.20 19.25 -4.45
C ALA A 377 -25.41 20.28 -5.25
N VAL A 378 -24.11 20.06 -5.50
CA VAL A 378 -23.29 20.94 -6.34
C VAL A 378 -23.73 20.89 -7.80
N VAL A 379 -24.06 19.71 -8.32
CA VAL A 379 -24.60 19.56 -9.69
C VAL A 379 -25.94 20.31 -9.82
N GLU A 380 -26.84 20.19 -8.85
CA GLU A 380 -28.11 20.95 -8.87
C GLU A 380 -27.89 22.47 -8.78
N GLN A 381 -26.91 22.93 -8.00
CA GLN A 381 -26.56 24.35 -7.95
C GLN A 381 -26.01 24.85 -9.28
N LEU A 382 -25.19 24.03 -9.96
CA LEU A 382 -24.64 24.36 -11.26
C LEU A 382 -25.73 24.47 -12.33
N ASP A 383 -26.69 23.53 -12.35
CA ASP A 383 -27.83 23.57 -13.26
C ASP A 383 -28.71 24.81 -13.03
N ARG A 384 -28.96 25.17 -11.76
CA ARG A 384 -29.69 26.40 -11.41
C ARG A 384 -28.95 27.67 -11.83
N PHE A 385 -27.63 27.70 -11.66
CA PHE A 385 -26.80 28.82 -12.07
C PHE A 385 -26.80 28.99 -13.59
N GLN A 386 -26.67 27.89 -14.35
CA GLN A 386 -26.76 27.91 -15.81
C GLN A 386 -28.13 28.40 -16.28
N ALA A 387 -29.22 27.95 -15.65
CA ALA A 387 -30.56 28.41 -15.98
C ALA A 387 -30.74 29.92 -15.72
N LEU A 388 -30.20 30.44 -14.60
CA LEU A 388 -30.19 31.87 -14.29
C LEU A 388 -29.41 32.69 -15.32
N MET A 389 -28.22 32.23 -15.73
CA MET A 389 -27.43 32.92 -16.75
C MET A 389 -28.12 32.95 -18.11
N VAL A 390 -28.71 31.83 -18.54
CA VAL A 390 -29.46 31.76 -19.81
C VAL A 390 -30.67 32.71 -19.79
N ASN A 391 -31.37 32.80 -18.67
CA ASN A 391 -32.50 33.71 -18.52
C ASN A 391 -32.06 35.19 -18.50
N GLN A 392 -30.95 35.50 -17.84
CA GLN A 392 -30.40 36.86 -17.80
C GLN A 392 -29.98 37.33 -19.21
N LEU A 393 -29.21 36.50 -19.94
CA LEU A 393 -28.83 36.78 -21.32
C LEU A 393 -30.05 36.97 -22.23
N ARG A 394 -31.09 36.16 -22.04
CA ARG A 394 -32.34 36.30 -22.79
C ARG A 394 -33.04 37.64 -22.50
N SER A 395 -33.06 38.07 -21.24
CA SER A 395 -33.61 39.37 -20.83
C SER A 395 -32.82 40.53 -21.43
N ASP A 396 -31.49 40.46 -21.42
CA ASP A 396 -30.64 41.52 -21.94
C ASP A 396 -30.75 41.65 -23.46
N ILE A 397 -30.88 40.53 -24.18
CA ILE A 397 -31.16 40.51 -25.63
C ILE A 397 -32.50 41.21 -25.93
N VAL A 398 -33.55 40.92 -25.16
CA VAL A 398 -34.86 41.56 -25.34
C VAL A 398 -34.77 43.08 -25.07
N ARG A 399 -34.12 43.49 -23.99
CA ARG A 399 -33.94 44.90 -23.62
C ARG A 399 -33.18 45.68 -24.70
N LEU A 400 -32.13 45.08 -25.27
CA LEU A 400 -31.36 45.69 -26.36
C LEU A 400 -32.22 45.82 -27.63
N GLY A 401 -33.04 44.81 -27.94
CA GLY A 401 -34.00 44.86 -29.06
C GLY A 401 -35.03 45.99 -28.91
N GLU A 402 -35.58 46.18 -27.70
CA GLU A 402 -36.54 47.26 -27.42
C GLU A 402 -35.91 48.66 -27.54
N LYS A 403 -34.68 48.85 -27.06
CA LYS A 403 -33.94 50.11 -27.22
C LYS A 403 -33.63 50.41 -28.69
N ALA A 404 -33.24 49.40 -29.46
CA ALA A 404 -32.99 49.55 -30.89
C ALA A 404 -34.26 49.99 -31.63
N LYS A 405 -35.41 49.40 -31.28
CA LYS A 405 -36.71 49.77 -31.83
C LYS A 405 -37.15 51.18 -31.43
N SER A 406 -36.92 51.59 -30.18
CA SER A 406 -37.18 52.96 -29.74
C SER A 406 -36.33 54.00 -30.49
N LEU A 407 -35.08 53.66 -30.84
CA LEU A 407 -34.22 54.49 -31.67
C LEU A 407 -34.75 54.61 -33.09
N GLU A 408 -35.24 53.50 -33.66
CA GLU A 408 -35.87 53.45 -34.97
C GLU A 408 -37.15 54.32 -35.00
N ASP A 409 -38.03 54.17 -34.01
CA ASP A 409 -39.26 54.97 -33.90
C ASP A 409 -38.95 56.48 -33.75
N TYR A 410 -37.92 56.84 -32.99
CA TYR A 410 -37.45 58.23 -32.85
C TYR A 410 -36.89 58.80 -34.16
N LEU A 411 -36.14 58.01 -34.92
CA LEU A 411 -35.65 58.40 -36.24
C LEU A 411 -36.80 58.59 -37.23
N ILE A 412 -37.81 57.73 -37.20
CA ILE A 412 -38.99 57.85 -38.06
C ILE A 412 -39.81 59.11 -37.72
N THR A 413 -40.01 59.40 -36.42
CA THR A 413 -40.79 60.58 -35.99
C THR A 413 -40.06 61.88 -36.25
N THR A 414 -38.75 61.96 -36.00
CA THR A 414 -37.95 63.16 -36.32
C THR A 414 -37.90 63.43 -37.82
N THR A 415 -37.79 62.39 -38.65
CA THR A 415 -37.85 62.50 -40.12
C THR A 415 -39.24 62.94 -40.60
N SER A 416 -40.31 62.44 -39.98
CA SER A 416 -41.70 62.82 -40.29
C SER A 416 -42.03 64.25 -39.87
N ALA A 417 -41.56 64.70 -38.70
CA ALA A 417 -41.72 66.09 -38.25
C ALA A 417 -41.00 67.07 -39.17
N ARG A 418 -39.84 66.69 -39.71
CA ARG A 418 -39.08 67.48 -40.70
C ARG A 418 -39.85 67.66 -42.02
N ASN A 419 -40.55 66.63 -42.47
CA ASN A 419 -41.40 66.69 -43.67
C ASN A 419 -42.65 67.57 -43.50
N VAL A 420 -43.14 67.74 -42.26
CA VAL A 420 -44.27 68.64 -41.95
C VAL A 420 -43.82 70.10 -41.85
N VAL A 421 -42.64 70.36 -41.29
CA VAL A 421 -42.06 71.72 -41.23
C VAL A 421 -41.60 72.20 -42.60
N SER A 422 -41.16 71.30 -43.50
CA SER A 422 -40.81 71.65 -44.88
C SER A 422 -42.03 71.89 -45.79
N ARG A 423 -43.26 71.61 -45.32
CA ARG A 423 -44.52 71.82 -46.07
C ARG A 423 -45.36 72.98 -45.53
N ARG A 424 -44.90 73.68 -44.50
CA ARG A 424 -45.38 75.01 -44.10
C ARG A 424 -44.35 76.04 -44.54
#